data_AF-A0AAE3C9S5-F1
#
_entry.id   AF-A0AAE3C9S5-F1
#
_cell.length_a   1.000
_cell.length_b   1.000
_cell.length_c   1.000
_cell.angle_alpha   90.00
_cell.angle_beta   90.00
_cell.angle_gamma   90.00
#
_symmetry.space_group_name_H-M   'P 1'
#
loop_
_entity.id
_entity.type
_entity.pdbx_description
1 polymer ?
#
loop_
_entity_poly.entity_id
_entity_poly.type
_entity_poly.pdbx_seq_one_letter_code
_entity_poly.pdbx_strand_id
1 'polypeptide(L)'
;MAKKGSNPASSGDASRPRRIVFTRDATGLVREVSIKDAFMIVFSLVIGGGILFLSVQALQPGYFPGANLSISYLIGLIFVLPLYMVYAIFSRAMPRSGGDYIFVSRILGPGLGFVASWGVWISTLLTMGILSYQAISFISYFVMQFGLYTWNPSLLGWSIWLTDPIWGVIFGITLVLIFGGFLIISLKASLWLIRVLFIIPLIGLLAIVWVLSTHSPLDMVWAWNNIFGWGATMDLLPGAFGDLFRVAFAFPVQYYWLSYYFNSLNGTTGATLSAVVIAMFALGGGYSLSLIGGEVRDTRRTFYLAMVVSIILIAFLYVALLYPLQSNWGEFIKLYDFLTYTKDPLFGMLWWSLPQFSGELSWLSGWGSMLSKDTLQYWILYGGWLYAGKIPTPLPASIPLFAAPLAGLNWLGLFIIGAGALWLINSITPMLFTSSRYIFAWSFDRIMPTKISTLSERTTTPIYAIGVSMLVAIIGIVLSSISTVQAAINAVFLGILSIVLTVVAGILFNRRRKDLAERTYNPKIRGVPVITICGVISVFFAVPLILGALVTFNTGSILVIVIVYLIGAIIYLYMRRRNRKAGIDLSEIFRNIPPD
;
A
#
# COMPACT_ATOMS: atom_id res chain seq x y z
N MET A 1 13.63 41.73 -52.76
CA MET A 1 12.91 42.99 -53.05
C MET A 1 11.41 42.70 -53.12
N ALA A 2 10.59 43.69 -52.74
CA ALA A 2 9.11 43.68 -52.60
C ALA A 2 8.53 42.96 -51.36
N LYS A 3 7.53 43.47 -50.65
CA LYS A 3 7.08 44.82 -50.29
C LYS A 3 6.11 44.62 -49.12
N LYS A 4 6.13 45.50 -48.12
CA LYS A 4 5.11 45.61 -47.07
C LYS A 4 3.73 45.76 -47.72
N GLY A 5 2.78 44.93 -47.29
CA GLY A 5 1.34 45.10 -47.51
C GLY A 5 0.62 45.06 -46.17
N SER A 6 0.30 46.23 -45.64
CA SER A 6 -0.64 46.44 -44.54
C SER A 6 -2.06 46.11 -44.98
N ASN A 7 -2.83 45.43 -44.13
CA ASN A 7 -4.29 45.51 -44.16
C ASN A 7 -4.86 45.23 -42.76
N PRO A 8 -6.07 45.71 -42.47
CA PRO A 8 -6.30 46.68 -41.39
C PRO A 8 -6.83 46.00 -40.13
N ALA A 9 -6.81 46.75 -39.03
CA ALA A 9 -7.60 46.45 -37.85
C ALA A 9 -9.07 46.21 -38.25
N SER A 10 -9.51 44.94 -38.23
CA SER A 10 -10.91 44.60 -38.22
C SER A 10 -11.42 44.86 -36.80
N SER A 11 -11.99 46.05 -36.62
CA SER A 11 -12.95 46.32 -35.57
C SER A 11 -14.14 45.37 -35.74
N GLY A 12 -14.20 44.33 -34.92
CA GLY A 12 -15.37 43.44 -34.86
C GLY A 12 -15.00 41.97 -34.75
N ASP A 13 -14.48 41.56 -33.58
CA ASP A 13 -14.61 40.17 -33.16
C ASP A 13 -14.75 40.08 -31.64
N ALA A 14 -15.87 40.60 -31.13
CA ALA A 14 -16.29 40.40 -29.75
C ALA A 14 -17.10 39.08 -29.57
N SER A 15 -17.14 38.21 -30.59
CA SER A 15 -18.00 37.03 -30.62
C SER A 15 -17.27 35.68 -30.75
N ARG A 16 -15.94 35.64 -30.94
CA ARG A 16 -15.22 34.39 -30.70
C ARG A 16 -15.24 34.11 -29.19
N PRO A 17 -15.76 32.95 -28.72
CA PRO A 17 -15.57 32.55 -27.34
C PRO A 17 -14.06 32.60 -27.07
N ARG A 18 -13.62 33.34 -26.04
CA ARG A 18 -12.21 33.40 -25.64
C ARG A 18 -11.67 31.99 -25.67
N ARG A 19 -10.72 31.72 -26.57
CA ARG A 19 -10.11 30.39 -26.70
C ARG A 19 -9.49 30.08 -25.34
N ILE A 20 -10.13 29.17 -24.61
CA ILE A 20 -9.69 28.77 -23.28
C ILE A 20 -8.29 28.19 -23.44
N VAL A 21 -7.29 28.83 -22.83
CA VAL A 21 -5.88 28.54 -23.12
C VAL A 21 -5.39 27.38 -22.26
N PHE A 22 -5.92 26.18 -22.52
CA PHE A 22 -5.24 24.95 -22.09
C PHE A 22 -3.84 24.90 -22.71
N THR A 23 -2.92 24.12 -22.14
CA THR A 23 -1.57 23.99 -22.74
C THR A 23 -1.58 23.27 -24.09
N ARG A 24 -2.59 22.44 -24.35
CA ARG A 24 -2.81 21.72 -25.62
C ARG A 24 -4.29 21.33 -25.78
N ASP A 25 -4.72 21.12 -27.03
CA ASP A 25 -6.13 20.90 -27.41
C ASP A 25 -6.63 19.46 -27.18
N ALA A 26 -5.73 18.48 -26.98
CA ALA A 26 -6.06 17.09 -26.67
C ALA A 26 -5.03 16.43 -25.75
N THR A 27 -5.41 15.42 -24.97
CA THR A 27 -4.47 14.72 -24.08
C THR A 27 -3.54 13.77 -24.82
N GLY A 28 -3.99 13.20 -25.94
CA GLY A 28 -3.26 12.20 -26.70
C GLY A 28 -3.24 10.81 -26.04
N LEU A 29 -3.99 10.62 -24.96
CA LEU A 29 -4.13 9.31 -24.30
C LEU A 29 -5.13 8.44 -25.07
N VAL A 30 -4.73 7.19 -25.35
CA VAL A 30 -5.58 6.22 -26.04
C VAL A 30 -6.42 5.45 -25.02
N ARG A 31 -7.72 5.29 -25.30
CA ARG A 31 -8.62 4.48 -24.46
C ARG A 31 -8.34 2.99 -24.61
N GLU A 32 -7.32 2.50 -23.92
CA GLU A 32 -6.89 1.12 -24.01
C GLU A 32 -7.40 0.23 -22.87
N VAL A 33 -7.76 0.80 -21.71
CA VAL A 33 -8.07 0.06 -20.48
C VAL A 33 -9.46 -0.56 -20.56
N SER A 34 -9.52 -1.89 -20.48
CA SER A 34 -10.76 -2.65 -20.46
C SER A 34 -11.33 -2.79 -19.04
N ILE A 35 -12.58 -3.27 -18.92
CA ILE A 35 -13.20 -3.56 -17.61
C ILE A 35 -12.34 -4.55 -16.81
N LYS A 36 -11.83 -5.61 -17.46
CA LYS A 36 -10.99 -6.62 -16.81
C LYS A 36 -9.70 -6.01 -16.27
N ASP A 37 -9.06 -5.15 -17.04
CA ASP A 37 -7.84 -4.45 -16.62
C ASP A 37 -8.11 -3.52 -15.43
N ALA A 38 -9.24 -2.80 -15.44
CA ALA A 38 -9.65 -1.96 -14.33
C ALA A 38 -9.88 -2.76 -13.03
N PHE A 39 -10.52 -3.94 -13.12
CA PHE A 39 -10.67 -4.85 -11.99
C PHE A 39 -9.30 -5.28 -11.43
N MET A 40 -8.40 -5.74 -12.29
CA MET A 40 -7.05 -6.15 -11.87
C MET A 40 -6.28 -5.01 -11.20
N ILE A 41 -6.34 -3.80 -11.76
CA ILE A 41 -5.69 -2.62 -11.17
C ILE A 41 -6.24 -2.32 -9.77
N VAL A 42 -7.56 -2.40 -9.57
CA VAL A 42 -8.15 -2.15 -8.25
C VAL A 42 -7.71 -3.21 -7.24
N PHE A 43 -7.74 -4.49 -7.61
CA PHE A 43 -7.22 -5.53 -6.70
C PHE A 43 -5.74 -5.32 -6.39
N SER A 44 -4.92 -4.94 -7.38
CA SER A 44 -3.49 -4.68 -7.18
C SER A 44 -3.16 -3.48 -6.32
N LEU A 45 -4.06 -2.50 -6.23
CA LEU A 45 -3.87 -1.32 -5.41
C LEU A 45 -4.40 -1.50 -3.98
N VAL A 46 -5.36 -2.40 -3.77
CA VAL A 46 -5.99 -2.66 -2.47
C VAL A 46 -5.28 -3.81 -1.73
N ILE A 47 -4.98 -4.91 -2.43
CA ILE A 47 -4.32 -6.08 -1.84
C ILE A 47 -2.81 -5.82 -1.73
N GLY A 48 -2.29 -5.90 -0.52
CA GLY A 48 -0.86 -5.67 -0.25
C GLY A 48 -0.55 -5.74 1.25
N GLY A 49 0.33 -4.86 1.71
CA GLY A 49 0.83 -4.89 3.10
C GLY A 49 -0.25 -4.76 4.19
N GLY A 50 -1.39 -4.12 3.88
CA GLY A 50 -2.51 -3.97 4.83
C GLY A 50 -3.13 -5.31 5.25
N ILE A 51 -3.36 -6.23 4.31
CA ILE A 51 -3.84 -7.58 4.64
C ILE A 51 -2.69 -8.53 4.99
N LEU A 52 -1.54 -8.43 4.31
CA LEU A 52 -0.48 -9.42 4.49
C LEU A 52 0.29 -9.26 5.81
N PHE A 53 0.48 -8.03 6.31
CA PHE A 53 1.24 -7.74 7.53
C PHE A 53 0.38 -7.12 8.62
N LEU A 54 -0.23 -5.95 8.35
CA LEU A 54 -0.88 -5.16 9.41
C LEU A 54 -2.06 -5.88 10.03
N SER A 55 -2.76 -6.71 9.26
CA SER A 55 -3.85 -7.54 9.78
C SER A 55 -3.36 -8.53 10.84
N VAL A 56 -2.19 -9.13 10.64
CA VAL A 56 -1.60 -10.09 11.58
C VAL A 56 -1.11 -9.33 12.80
N GLN A 57 -0.35 -8.25 12.60
CA GLN A 57 0.13 -7.40 13.69
C GLN A 57 -1.00 -6.81 14.55
N ALA A 58 -2.19 -6.61 13.98
CA ALA A 58 -3.39 -6.19 14.71
C ALA A 58 -3.85 -7.23 15.76
N LEU A 59 -3.50 -8.50 15.58
CA LEU A 59 -3.76 -9.55 16.57
C LEU A 59 -2.89 -9.41 17.81
N GLN A 60 -1.82 -8.59 17.78
CA GLN A 60 -1.00 -8.38 18.96
C GLN A 60 -1.87 -7.91 20.14
N PRO A 61 -1.84 -8.62 21.28
CA PRO A 61 -2.65 -8.29 22.46
C PRO A 61 -2.48 -6.87 23.01
N GLY A 62 -1.34 -6.23 22.74
CA GLY A 62 -1.07 -4.84 23.13
C GLY A 62 -1.80 -3.78 22.29
N TYR A 63 -2.22 -4.11 21.06
CA TYR A 63 -2.93 -3.16 20.19
C TYR A 63 -4.45 -3.32 20.30
N PHE A 64 -4.97 -4.53 20.05
CA PHE A 64 -6.41 -4.81 20.05
C PHE A 64 -6.71 -6.10 20.81
N PRO A 65 -6.62 -6.09 22.15
CA PRO A 65 -6.82 -7.28 22.97
C PRO A 65 -8.21 -7.87 22.72
N GLY A 66 -8.27 -9.10 22.18
CA GLY A 66 -9.51 -9.87 21.99
C GLY A 66 -10.34 -9.51 20.76
N ALA A 67 -9.83 -8.63 19.88
CA ALA A 67 -10.56 -8.19 18.69
C ALA A 67 -10.78 -9.33 17.68
N ASN A 68 -11.99 -9.44 17.13
CA ASN A 68 -12.31 -10.32 16.01
C ASN A 68 -12.06 -9.58 14.69
N LEU A 69 -10.92 -9.83 14.06
CA LEU A 69 -10.51 -9.12 12.85
C LEU A 69 -11.39 -9.42 11.65
N SER A 70 -11.89 -10.65 11.51
CA SER A 70 -12.83 -10.97 10.42
C SER A 70 -14.07 -10.08 10.47
N ILE A 71 -14.64 -9.89 11.65
CA ILE A 71 -15.79 -8.99 11.85
C ILE A 71 -15.36 -7.53 11.65
N SER A 72 -14.19 -7.11 12.16
CA SER A 72 -13.67 -5.75 11.93
C SER A 72 -13.54 -5.42 10.44
N TYR A 73 -13.12 -6.39 9.62
CA TYR A 73 -12.99 -6.24 8.18
C TYR A 73 -14.33 -6.15 7.45
N LEU A 74 -15.35 -6.90 7.89
CA LEU A 74 -16.73 -6.75 7.39
C LEU A 74 -17.34 -5.40 7.77
N ILE A 75 -17.13 -4.95 9.01
CA ILE A 75 -17.58 -3.62 9.45
C ILE A 75 -16.82 -2.53 8.66
N GLY A 76 -15.52 -2.71 8.43
CA GLY A 76 -14.70 -1.82 7.61
C GLY A 76 -15.25 -1.64 6.20
N LEU A 77 -15.75 -2.71 5.57
CA LEU A 77 -16.43 -2.63 4.27
C LEU A 77 -17.63 -1.68 4.30
N ILE A 78 -18.44 -1.69 5.36
CA ILE A 78 -19.62 -0.82 5.49
C ILE A 78 -19.20 0.66 5.49
N PHE A 79 -18.05 1.00 6.09
CA PHE A 79 -17.53 2.37 6.10
C PHE A 79 -16.83 2.77 4.79
N VAL A 80 -16.14 1.84 4.15
CA VAL A 80 -15.36 2.10 2.92
C VAL A 80 -16.26 2.14 1.68
N LEU A 81 -17.31 1.33 1.62
CA LEU A 81 -18.17 1.21 0.44
C LEU A 81 -18.83 2.54 0.02
N PRO A 82 -19.35 3.38 0.93
CA PRO A 82 -19.80 4.73 0.61
C PRO A 82 -18.72 5.60 -0.05
N LEU A 83 -17.46 5.48 0.37
CA LEU A 83 -16.36 6.23 -0.21
C LEU A 83 -16.14 5.83 -1.68
N TYR A 84 -16.12 4.52 -1.96
CA TYR A 84 -15.98 3.99 -3.31
C TYR A 84 -17.15 4.39 -4.21
N MET A 85 -18.36 4.50 -3.65
CA MET A 85 -19.53 5.02 -4.37
C MET A 85 -19.35 6.48 -4.78
N VAL A 86 -18.82 7.34 -3.91
CA VAL A 86 -18.52 8.75 -4.25
C VAL A 86 -17.53 8.82 -5.42
N TYR A 87 -16.45 8.05 -5.33
CA TYR A 87 -15.43 8.00 -6.39
C TYR A 87 -15.96 7.43 -7.71
N ALA A 88 -16.80 6.39 -7.66
CA ALA A 88 -17.41 5.82 -8.85
C ALA A 88 -18.36 6.80 -9.55
N ILE A 89 -19.17 7.55 -8.79
CA ILE A 89 -20.07 8.57 -9.35
C ILE A 89 -19.25 9.72 -9.95
N PHE A 90 -18.20 10.18 -9.27
CA PHE A 90 -17.35 11.24 -9.80
C PHE A 90 -16.57 10.84 -11.05
N SER A 91 -16.01 9.63 -11.07
CA SER A 91 -15.29 9.12 -12.23
C SER A 91 -16.21 8.96 -13.45
N ARG A 92 -17.52 8.73 -13.23
CA ARG A 92 -18.54 8.76 -14.31
C ARG A 92 -18.93 10.18 -14.73
N ALA A 93 -19.02 11.11 -13.79
CA ALA A 93 -19.36 12.50 -14.06
C ALA A 93 -18.24 13.24 -14.81
N MET A 94 -16.99 12.93 -14.46
CA MET A 94 -15.78 13.58 -14.96
C MET A 94 -14.73 12.52 -15.33
N PRO A 95 -14.93 11.70 -16.39
CA PRO A 95 -14.03 10.63 -16.79
C PRO A 95 -12.78 11.20 -17.50
N ARG A 96 -11.89 11.77 -16.71
CA ARG A 96 -10.69 12.47 -17.17
C ARG A 96 -9.48 12.06 -16.35
N SER A 97 -8.30 12.13 -16.95
CA SER A 97 -7.05 11.80 -16.26
C SER A 97 -6.72 12.86 -15.21
N GLY A 98 -6.58 12.45 -13.95
CA GLY A 98 -6.30 13.36 -12.82
C GLY A 98 -7.15 13.14 -11.58
N GLY A 99 -8.23 12.34 -11.64
CA GLY A 99 -8.96 11.84 -10.47
C GLY A 99 -9.33 12.93 -9.47
N ASP A 100 -8.90 12.78 -8.21
CA ASP A 100 -9.16 13.71 -7.10
C ASP A 100 -8.88 15.16 -7.46
N TYR A 101 -7.79 15.42 -8.19
CA TYR A 101 -7.41 16.77 -8.60
C TYR A 101 -8.54 17.43 -9.39
N ILE A 102 -9.12 16.72 -10.35
CA ILE A 102 -10.21 17.22 -11.17
C ILE A 102 -11.47 17.35 -10.32
N PHE A 103 -11.83 16.34 -9.54
CA PHE A 103 -13.06 16.38 -8.73
C PHE A 103 -13.07 17.57 -7.76
N VAL A 104 -11.97 17.77 -7.04
CA VAL A 104 -11.84 18.82 -6.04
C VAL A 104 -11.63 20.19 -6.69
N SER A 105 -10.75 20.32 -7.69
CA SER A 105 -10.47 21.62 -8.32
C SER A 105 -11.70 22.23 -9.00
N ARG A 106 -12.55 21.39 -9.62
CA ARG A 106 -13.73 21.81 -10.37
C ARG A 106 -14.96 22.11 -9.50
N ILE A 107 -14.91 21.79 -8.19
CA ILE A 107 -16.02 21.99 -7.24
C ILE A 107 -15.65 22.93 -6.08
N LEU A 108 -14.48 22.71 -5.46
CA LEU A 108 -14.02 23.46 -4.29
C LEU A 108 -13.03 24.57 -4.65
N GLY A 109 -12.32 24.42 -5.77
CA GLY A 109 -11.40 25.40 -6.31
C GLY A 109 -9.95 24.89 -6.41
N PRO A 110 -9.10 25.60 -7.17
CA PRO A 110 -7.81 25.07 -7.61
C PRO A 110 -6.78 24.82 -6.52
N GLY A 111 -6.73 25.69 -5.50
CA GLY A 111 -5.79 25.54 -4.40
C GLY A 111 -6.06 24.26 -3.60
N LEU A 112 -7.33 24.03 -3.26
CA LEU A 112 -7.75 22.81 -2.56
C LEU A 112 -7.57 21.56 -3.43
N GLY A 113 -7.85 21.67 -4.74
CA GLY A 113 -7.60 20.58 -5.68
C GLY A 113 -6.13 20.18 -5.75
N PHE A 114 -5.22 21.16 -5.82
CA PHE A 114 -3.79 20.89 -5.80
C PHE A 114 -3.35 20.26 -4.48
N VAL A 115 -3.75 20.83 -3.32
CA VAL A 115 -3.39 20.29 -1.99
C VAL A 115 -3.87 18.84 -1.82
N ALA A 116 -5.10 18.54 -2.21
CA ALA A 116 -5.65 17.18 -2.21
C ALA A 116 -4.75 16.23 -3.01
N SER A 117 -4.54 16.57 -4.29
CA SER A 117 -3.76 15.72 -5.18
C SER A 117 -2.28 15.60 -4.83
N TRP A 118 -1.68 16.65 -4.26
CA TRP A 118 -0.28 16.66 -3.84
C TRP A 118 -0.04 15.68 -2.70
N GLY A 119 -0.92 15.69 -1.69
CA GLY A 119 -0.87 14.77 -0.56
C GLY A 119 -0.98 13.31 -1.01
N VAL A 120 -1.96 12.98 -1.87
CA VAL A 120 -2.10 11.61 -2.39
C VAL A 120 -0.98 11.21 -3.34
N TRP A 121 -0.47 12.12 -4.17
CA TRP A 121 0.65 11.81 -5.06
C TRP A 121 1.90 11.40 -4.27
N ILE A 122 2.26 12.15 -3.21
CA ILE A 122 3.37 11.78 -2.34
C ILE A 122 3.05 10.49 -1.56
N SER A 123 1.85 10.38 -0.99
CA SER A 123 1.38 9.20 -0.26
C SER A 123 1.52 7.91 -1.09
N THR A 124 1.10 7.95 -2.36
CA THR A 124 1.18 6.81 -3.29
C THR A 124 2.63 6.41 -3.54
N LEU A 125 3.53 7.38 -3.72
CA LEU A 125 4.95 7.12 -3.99
C LEU A 125 5.71 6.64 -2.75
N LEU A 126 5.39 7.16 -1.57
CA LEU A 126 5.93 6.65 -0.31
C LEU A 126 5.46 5.22 -0.06
N THR A 127 4.17 4.93 -0.30
CA THR A 127 3.60 3.58 -0.17
C THR A 127 4.30 2.61 -1.12
N MET A 128 4.54 3.02 -2.37
CA MET A 128 5.31 2.22 -3.31
C MET A 128 6.72 1.90 -2.80
N GLY A 129 7.40 2.89 -2.21
CA GLY A 129 8.71 2.69 -1.59
C GLY A 129 8.67 1.70 -0.41
N ILE A 130 7.65 1.83 0.46
CA ILE A 130 7.43 0.93 1.60
C ILE A 130 7.23 -0.51 1.14
N LEU A 131 6.35 -0.74 0.15
CA LEU A 131 6.08 -2.09 -0.37
C LEU A 131 7.32 -2.69 -1.06
N SER A 132 8.09 -1.87 -1.77
CA SER A 132 9.33 -2.30 -2.43
C SER A 132 10.41 -2.69 -1.40
N TYR A 133 10.53 -1.94 -0.30
CA TYR A 133 11.43 -2.27 0.80
C TYR A 133 11.00 -3.58 1.49
N GLN A 134 9.70 -3.70 1.81
CA GLN A 134 9.16 -4.83 2.57
C GLN A 134 9.21 -6.16 1.81
N ALA A 135 9.22 -6.13 0.48
CA ALA A 135 9.32 -7.33 -0.35
C ALA A 135 10.56 -8.18 -0.04
N ILE A 136 11.66 -7.58 0.44
CA ILE A 136 12.88 -8.31 0.78
C ILE A 136 12.64 -9.35 1.89
N SER A 137 11.73 -9.10 2.84
CA SER A 137 11.48 -10.02 3.95
C SER A 137 10.86 -11.32 3.46
N PHE A 138 9.99 -11.26 2.45
CA PHE A 138 9.45 -12.47 1.82
C PHE A 138 10.50 -13.18 0.95
N ILE A 139 11.40 -12.44 0.29
CA ILE A 139 12.50 -13.05 -0.47
C ILE A 139 13.48 -13.76 0.48
N SER A 140 13.84 -13.14 1.61
CA SER A 140 14.64 -13.78 2.67
C SER A 140 13.97 -15.07 3.15
N TYR A 141 12.69 -15.03 3.47
CA TYR A 141 11.95 -16.22 3.91
C TYR A 141 11.86 -17.31 2.82
N PHE A 142 11.67 -16.91 1.56
CA PHE A 142 11.68 -17.82 0.42
C PHE A 142 13.04 -18.51 0.27
N VAL A 143 14.13 -17.74 0.35
CA VAL A 143 15.50 -18.27 0.26
C VAL A 143 15.81 -19.21 1.43
N MET A 144 15.32 -18.89 2.64
CA MET A 144 15.45 -19.76 3.81
C MET A 144 14.79 -21.11 3.56
N GLN A 145 13.51 -21.10 3.19
CA GLN A 145 12.72 -22.31 2.93
C GLN A 145 13.29 -23.11 1.75
N PHE A 146 13.81 -22.43 0.73
CA PHE A 146 14.44 -23.08 -0.41
C PHE A 146 15.78 -23.73 -0.03
N GLY A 147 16.55 -23.08 0.85
CA GLY A 147 17.75 -23.65 1.46
C GLY A 147 17.46 -24.91 2.29
N LEU A 148 16.39 -24.89 3.09
CA LEU A 148 15.92 -26.07 3.83
C LEU A 148 15.46 -27.19 2.90
N TYR A 149 14.65 -26.86 1.88
CA TYR A 149 14.15 -27.84 0.91
C TYR A 149 15.27 -28.52 0.11
N THR A 150 16.28 -27.76 -0.30
CA THR A 150 17.42 -28.27 -1.09
C THR A 150 18.58 -28.79 -0.24
N TRP A 151 18.48 -28.71 1.09
CA TRP A 151 19.57 -28.99 2.04
C TRP A 151 20.86 -28.23 1.69
N ASN A 152 20.73 -26.98 1.24
CA ASN A 152 21.84 -26.12 0.84
C ASN A 152 22.13 -25.07 1.93
N PRO A 153 23.22 -25.24 2.69
CA PRO A 153 23.53 -24.37 3.80
C PRO A 153 23.94 -22.94 3.37
N SER A 154 24.49 -22.78 2.16
CA SER A 154 24.83 -21.44 1.64
C SER A 154 23.59 -20.57 1.46
N LEU A 155 22.48 -21.14 0.99
CA LEU A 155 21.22 -20.43 0.84
C LEU A 155 20.68 -19.93 2.19
N LEU A 156 20.86 -20.69 3.28
CA LEU A 156 20.51 -20.21 4.61
C LEU A 156 21.33 -18.99 5.02
N GLY A 157 22.64 -19.00 4.77
CA GLY A 157 23.51 -17.83 4.99
C GLY A 157 23.04 -16.60 4.21
N TRP A 158 22.63 -16.77 2.95
CA TRP A 158 22.01 -15.72 2.15
C TRP A 158 20.70 -15.21 2.75
N SER A 159 19.83 -16.09 3.24
CA SER A 159 18.56 -15.67 3.86
C SER A 159 18.76 -14.75 5.07
N ILE A 160 19.76 -15.06 5.90
CA ILE A 160 20.12 -14.24 7.07
C ILE A 160 20.64 -12.89 6.61
N TRP A 161 21.55 -12.88 5.63
CA TRP A 161 22.11 -11.64 5.10
C TRP A 161 21.05 -10.72 4.50
N LEU A 162 20.08 -11.27 3.77
CA LEU A 162 18.95 -10.52 3.21
C LEU A 162 18.02 -9.87 4.26
N THR A 163 18.19 -10.22 5.54
CA THR A 163 17.44 -9.61 6.64
C THR A 163 18.01 -8.24 7.04
N ASP A 164 19.28 -7.95 6.69
CA ASP A 164 19.87 -6.66 7.01
C ASP A 164 19.14 -5.51 6.25
N PRO A 165 18.83 -4.38 6.92
CA PRO A 165 18.06 -3.28 6.31
C PRO A 165 18.65 -2.74 5.01
N ILE A 166 19.98 -2.85 4.82
CA ILE A 166 20.66 -2.39 3.61
C ILE A 166 20.19 -3.14 2.36
N TRP A 167 19.89 -4.44 2.48
CA TRP A 167 19.37 -5.25 1.38
C TRP A 167 17.94 -4.86 1.01
N GLY A 168 17.12 -4.47 1.99
CA GLY A 168 15.81 -3.88 1.72
C GLY A 168 15.91 -2.58 0.91
N VAL A 169 16.91 -1.75 1.19
CA VAL A 169 17.14 -0.51 0.44
C VAL A 169 17.61 -0.81 -0.98
N ILE A 170 18.66 -1.64 -1.13
CA ILE A 170 19.22 -2.00 -2.44
C ILE A 170 18.15 -2.67 -3.31
N PHE A 171 17.49 -3.70 -2.79
CA PHE A 171 16.46 -4.44 -3.52
C PHE A 171 15.27 -3.57 -3.89
N GLY A 172 14.79 -2.73 -2.95
CA GLY A 172 13.70 -1.80 -3.23
C GLY A 172 14.05 -0.80 -4.36
N ILE A 173 15.26 -0.24 -4.34
CA ILE A 173 15.72 0.67 -5.40
C ILE A 173 15.78 -0.08 -6.73
N THR A 174 16.34 -1.29 -6.75
CA THR A 174 16.40 -2.13 -7.95
C THR A 174 15.01 -2.39 -8.52
N LEU A 175 14.01 -2.73 -7.69
CA LEU A 175 12.63 -2.92 -8.15
C LEU A 175 12.07 -1.64 -8.77
N VAL A 176 12.18 -0.49 -8.08
CA VAL A 176 11.67 0.79 -8.61
C VAL A 176 12.33 1.15 -9.94
N LEU A 177 13.63 0.90 -10.10
CA LEU A 177 14.36 1.13 -11.36
C LEU A 177 13.89 0.19 -12.48
N ILE A 178 13.72 -1.10 -12.19
CA ILE A 178 13.27 -2.09 -13.19
C ILE A 178 11.85 -1.76 -13.65
N PHE A 179 10.91 -1.59 -12.72
CA PHE A 179 9.50 -1.33 -13.04
C PHE A 179 9.31 0.05 -13.68
N GLY A 180 10.05 1.07 -13.22
CA GLY A 180 10.10 2.38 -13.86
C GLY A 180 10.65 2.34 -15.28
N GLY A 181 11.74 1.58 -15.49
CA GLY A 181 12.33 1.37 -16.81
C GLY A 181 11.38 0.65 -17.77
N PHE A 182 10.71 -0.41 -17.32
CA PHE A 182 9.67 -1.09 -18.09
C PHE A 182 8.56 -0.15 -18.54
N LEU A 183 8.09 0.73 -17.64
CA LEU A 183 7.06 1.70 -17.95
C LEU A 183 7.52 2.75 -18.97
N ILE A 184 8.78 3.20 -18.91
CA ILE A 184 9.36 4.13 -19.88
C ILE A 184 9.47 3.48 -21.28
N ILE A 185 9.86 2.20 -21.34
CA ILE A 185 10.08 1.47 -22.59
C ILE A 185 8.76 1.10 -23.26
N SER A 186 7.79 0.59 -22.52
CA SER A 186 6.52 0.14 -23.12
C SER A 186 5.37 0.10 -22.12
N LEU A 187 4.35 0.92 -22.43
CA LEU A 187 3.09 0.89 -21.71
C LEU A 187 2.37 -0.46 -21.88
N LYS A 188 2.33 -1.01 -23.10
CA LYS A 188 1.67 -2.30 -23.37
C LYS A 188 2.32 -3.45 -22.62
N ALA A 189 3.66 -3.47 -22.55
CA ALA A 189 4.38 -4.47 -21.78
C ALA A 189 4.08 -4.33 -20.28
N SER A 190 3.99 -3.10 -19.77
CA SER A 190 3.64 -2.84 -18.37
C SER A 190 2.23 -3.31 -18.01
N LEU A 191 1.25 -3.10 -18.90
CA LEU A 191 -0.10 -3.64 -18.71
C LEU A 191 -0.13 -5.17 -18.77
N TRP A 192 0.64 -5.80 -19.66
CA TRP A 192 0.79 -7.25 -19.69
C TRP A 192 1.43 -7.79 -18.40
N LEU A 193 2.47 -7.09 -17.90
CA LEU A 193 3.16 -7.45 -16.66
C LEU A 193 2.21 -7.41 -15.45
N ILE A 194 1.34 -6.39 -15.36
CA ILE A 194 0.29 -6.32 -14.32
C ILE A 194 -0.60 -7.56 -14.36
N ARG A 195 -0.97 -8.09 -15.53
CA ARG A 195 -1.81 -9.29 -15.64
C ARG A 195 -1.13 -10.52 -15.07
N VAL A 196 0.15 -10.72 -15.42
CA VAL A 196 0.94 -11.86 -14.92
C VAL A 196 1.15 -11.75 -13.42
N LEU A 197 1.57 -10.58 -12.95
CA LEU A 197 1.79 -10.29 -11.53
C LEU A 197 0.50 -10.26 -10.71
N PHE A 198 -0.67 -10.22 -11.34
CA PHE A 198 -1.95 -10.36 -10.65
C PHE A 198 -2.38 -11.82 -10.48
N ILE A 199 -2.33 -12.61 -11.55
CA ILE A 199 -2.86 -13.98 -11.54
C ILE A 199 -2.06 -14.90 -10.60
N ILE A 200 -0.73 -14.86 -10.70
CA ILE A 200 0.15 -15.75 -9.92
C ILE A 200 -0.05 -15.59 -8.42
N PRO A 201 0.07 -14.39 -7.82
CA PRO A 201 -0.10 -14.25 -6.38
C PRO A 201 -1.56 -14.33 -5.93
N LEU A 202 -2.54 -14.11 -6.82
CA LEU A 202 -3.95 -14.42 -6.50
C LEU A 202 -4.13 -15.93 -6.25
N ILE A 203 -3.54 -16.78 -7.09
CA ILE A 203 -3.56 -18.24 -6.86
C ILE A 203 -2.87 -18.58 -5.54
N GLY A 204 -1.77 -17.91 -5.21
CA GLY A 204 -1.11 -18.07 -3.91
C GLY A 204 -1.97 -17.67 -2.71
N LEU A 205 -2.75 -16.58 -2.79
CA LEU A 205 -3.71 -16.24 -1.73
C LEU A 205 -4.81 -17.29 -1.58
N LEU A 206 -5.31 -17.84 -2.69
CA LEU A 206 -6.31 -18.92 -2.63
C LEU A 206 -5.71 -20.20 -2.03
N ALA A 207 -4.44 -20.50 -2.35
CA ALA A 207 -3.70 -21.59 -1.71
C ALA A 207 -3.53 -21.37 -0.22
N ILE A 208 -3.26 -20.14 0.23
CA ILE A 208 -3.23 -19.77 1.65
C ILE A 208 -4.58 -20.04 2.31
N VAL A 209 -5.70 -19.55 1.74
CA VAL A 209 -7.04 -19.81 2.27
C VAL A 209 -7.30 -21.32 2.40
N TRP A 210 -6.92 -22.08 1.39
CA TRP A 210 -7.08 -23.53 1.38
C TRP A 210 -6.26 -24.20 2.49
N VAL A 211 -4.95 -23.94 2.57
CA VAL A 211 -4.05 -24.54 3.57
C VAL A 211 -4.49 -24.20 4.99
N LEU A 212 -4.82 -22.94 5.24
CA LEU A 212 -5.35 -22.52 6.54
C LEU A 212 -6.64 -23.29 6.84
N SER A 213 -7.59 -23.34 5.93
CA SER A 213 -8.91 -23.96 6.22
C SER A 213 -8.85 -25.49 6.41
N THR A 214 -7.81 -26.18 5.92
CA THR A 214 -7.73 -27.65 5.95
C THR A 214 -6.85 -28.22 7.07
N HIS A 215 -5.96 -27.42 7.66
CA HIS A 215 -5.04 -27.90 8.70
C HIS A 215 -5.55 -27.58 10.11
N SER A 216 -5.21 -28.44 11.06
CA SER A 216 -5.55 -28.30 12.47
C SER A 216 -4.50 -27.49 13.25
N PRO A 217 -4.81 -27.02 14.47
CA PRO A 217 -3.82 -26.36 15.33
C PRO A 217 -2.64 -27.28 15.72
N LEU A 218 -2.86 -28.60 15.79
CA LEU A 218 -1.79 -29.56 16.06
C LEU A 218 -0.78 -29.63 14.91
N ASP A 219 -1.26 -29.53 13.67
CA ASP A 219 -0.40 -29.53 12.48
C ASP A 219 0.58 -28.35 12.50
N MET A 220 0.19 -27.20 13.09
CA MET A 220 1.08 -26.06 13.26
C MET A 220 2.30 -26.39 14.11
N VAL A 221 2.14 -27.19 15.16
CA VAL A 221 3.26 -27.58 16.04
C VAL A 221 4.33 -28.33 15.22
N TRP A 222 3.90 -29.33 14.46
CA TRP A 222 4.77 -30.12 13.59
C TRP A 222 5.38 -29.29 12.48
N ALA A 223 4.54 -28.51 11.77
CA ALA A 223 4.94 -27.65 10.67
C ALA A 223 5.98 -26.61 11.10
N TRP A 224 5.75 -25.94 12.22
CA TRP A 224 6.63 -24.90 12.75
C TRP A 224 7.97 -25.49 13.19
N ASN A 225 7.94 -26.60 13.94
CA ASN A 225 9.16 -27.27 14.40
C ASN A 225 9.99 -27.85 13.24
N ASN A 226 9.34 -28.35 12.18
CA ASN A 226 10.05 -28.84 11.00
C ASN A 226 10.84 -27.75 10.27
N ILE A 227 10.41 -26.50 10.36
CA ILE A 227 11.07 -25.37 9.69
C ILE A 227 12.05 -24.66 10.60
N PHE A 228 11.66 -24.40 11.84
CA PHE A 228 12.42 -23.57 12.78
C PHE A 228 13.24 -24.37 13.80
N GLY A 229 12.99 -25.67 13.92
CA GLY A 229 13.76 -26.60 14.74
C GLY A 229 12.93 -27.33 15.80
N TRP A 230 13.35 -28.55 16.15
CA TRP A 230 12.73 -29.39 17.18
C TRP A 230 13.28 -29.15 18.60
N GLY A 231 14.29 -28.27 18.75
CA GLY A 231 14.86 -27.90 20.05
C GLY A 231 15.55 -29.07 20.76
N ALA A 232 16.35 -28.77 21.80
CA ALA A 232 17.08 -29.80 22.56
C ALA A 232 16.26 -30.46 23.68
N THR A 233 15.11 -29.88 24.04
CA THR A 233 14.37 -30.21 25.26
C THR A 233 12.97 -30.72 24.89
N MET A 234 12.73 -32.01 25.18
CA MET A 234 11.46 -32.70 24.96
C MET A 234 10.46 -32.51 26.11
N ASP A 235 10.30 -31.28 26.62
CA ASP A 235 9.26 -30.97 27.61
C ASP A 235 7.86 -30.93 26.96
N LEU A 236 6.79 -30.70 27.76
CA LEU A 236 5.36 -30.75 27.39
C LEU A 236 4.96 -30.18 26.00
N LEU A 237 5.66 -29.16 25.50
CA LEU A 237 5.60 -28.71 24.10
C LEU A 237 7.01 -28.77 23.50
N PRO A 238 7.25 -29.59 22.46
CA PRO A 238 8.58 -29.75 21.86
C PRO A 238 8.89 -28.62 20.87
N GLY A 239 10.18 -28.34 20.70
CA GLY A 239 10.75 -27.51 19.64
C GLY A 239 10.47 -26.03 19.64
N ALA A 240 10.83 -25.39 18.52
CA ALA A 240 10.74 -23.94 18.33
C ALA A 240 9.34 -23.39 18.59
N PHE A 241 8.30 -24.20 18.35
CA PHE A 241 6.93 -23.88 18.72
C PHE A 241 6.80 -23.79 20.24
N GLY A 242 7.23 -24.82 20.98
CA GLY A 242 7.21 -24.86 22.44
C GLY A 242 8.10 -23.81 23.09
N ASP A 243 9.25 -23.50 22.49
CA ASP A 243 10.17 -22.48 22.99
C ASP A 243 9.54 -21.09 23.05
N LEU A 244 8.66 -20.74 22.09
CA LEU A 244 7.88 -19.49 22.14
C LEU A 244 7.02 -19.42 23.41
N PHE A 245 6.36 -20.52 23.77
CA PHE A 245 5.58 -20.58 25.00
C PHE A 245 6.50 -20.51 26.22
N ARG A 246 7.60 -21.27 26.25
CA ARG A 246 8.53 -21.23 27.38
C ARG A 246 9.08 -19.83 27.64
N VAL A 247 9.45 -19.10 26.59
CA VAL A 247 9.92 -17.71 26.70
C VAL A 247 8.80 -16.79 27.19
N ALA A 248 7.59 -16.92 26.64
CA ALA A 248 6.46 -16.10 27.05
C ALA A 248 6.01 -16.35 28.50
N PHE A 249 6.16 -17.58 29.00
CA PHE A 249 5.82 -17.98 30.36
C PHE A 249 7.02 -17.98 31.31
N ALA A 250 8.20 -17.53 30.89
CA ALA A 250 9.34 -17.34 31.76
C ALA A 250 9.22 -16.02 32.56
N PHE A 251 9.68 -16.01 33.82
CA PHE A 251 9.77 -14.77 34.59
C PHE A 251 10.88 -13.84 34.05
N PRO A 252 10.65 -12.53 33.90
CA PRO A 252 9.45 -11.75 34.24
C PRO A 252 8.44 -11.56 33.08
N VAL A 253 8.74 -12.08 31.88
CA VAL A 253 7.90 -11.97 30.67
C VAL A 253 6.47 -12.44 30.93
N GLN A 254 6.31 -13.51 31.71
CA GLN A 254 5.03 -14.10 32.07
C GLN A 254 4.04 -13.07 32.63
N TYR A 255 4.51 -12.08 33.41
CA TYR A 255 3.63 -11.10 34.02
C TYR A 255 2.98 -10.21 32.97
N TYR A 256 3.77 -9.74 31.99
CA TYR A 256 3.29 -8.92 30.90
C TYR A 256 2.41 -9.73 29.95
N TRP A 257 2.89 -10.90 29.50
CA TRP A 257 2.12 -11.79 28.62
C TRP A 257 0.76 -12.14 29.22
N LEU A 258 0.73 -12.61 30.48
CA LEU A 258 -0.52 -12.96 31.16
C LEU A 258 -1.44 -11.75 31.32
N SER A 259 -0.90 -10.59 31.68
CA SER A 259 -1.69 -9.35 31.75
C SER A 259 -2.36 -9.02 30.42
N TYR A 260 -1.61 -9.02 29.31
CA TYR A 260 -2.18 -8.78 27.98
C TYR A 260 -3.15 -9.89 27.52
N TYR A 261 -2.82 -11.14 27.81
CA TYR A 261 -3.66 -12.30 27.50
C TYR A 261 -5.00 -12.22 28.23
N PHE A 262 -5.02 -11.98 29.55
CA PHE A 262 -6.25 -11.82 30.32
C PHE A 262 -7.07 -10.60 29.88
N ASN A 263 -6.41 -9.49 29.53
CA ASN A 263 -7.09 -8.35 28.91
C ASN A 263 -7.75 -8.72 27.57
N SER A 264 -7.11 -9.60 26.79
CA SER A 264 -7.65 -10.10 25.52
C SER A 264 -8.88 -11.01 25.68
N LEU A 265 -9.07 -11.62 26.85
CA LEU A 265 -10.28 -12.40 27.15
C LEU A 265 -11.48 -11.49 27.47
N ASN A 266 -11.22 -10.29 27.99
CA ASN A 266 -12.25 -9.35 28.47
C ASN A 266 -12.71 -8.34 27.39
N GLY A 267 -11.90 -8.07 26.35
CA GLY A 267 -12.21 -7.08 25.32
C GLY A 267 -12.71 -7.70 24.01
N THR A 268 -14.01 -7.81 23.78
CA THR A 268 -14.52 -8.39 22.51
C THR A 268 -15.16 -7.36 21.57
N THR A 269 -16.05 -6.48 22.04
CA THR A 269 -16.75 -5.53 21.14
C THR A 269 -15.96 -4.23 20.90
N GLY A 270 -15.44 -3.61 21.96
CA GLY A 270 -14.68 -2.37 21.86
C GLY A 270 -13.37 -2.54 21.07
N ALA A 271 -12.61 -3.60 21.35
CA ALA A 271 -11.37 -3.90 20.63
C ALA A 271 -11.63 -4.22 19.14
N THR A 272 -12.69 -4.98 18.84
CA THR A 272 -13.12 -5.25 17.46
C THR A 272 -13.47 -3.98 16.70
N LEU A 273 -14.19 -3.03 17.33
CA LEU A 273 -14.51 -1.75 16.73
C LEU A 273 -13.25 -0.88 16.51
N SER A 274 -12.31 -0.89 17.44
CA SER A 274 -11.04 -0.17 17.28
C SER A 274 -10.18 -0.75 16.14
N ALA A 275 -10.17 -2.08 15.97
CA ALA A 275 -9.46 -2.75 14.89
C ALA A 275 -10.04 -2.47 13.49
N VAL A 276 -11.25 -1.91 13.39
CA VAL A 276 -11.85 -1.46 12.11
C VAL A 276 -10.95 -0.44 11.41
N VAL A 277 -10.16 0.36 12.14
CA VAL A 277 -9.22 1.32 11.54
C VAL A 277 -8.18 0.63 10.64
N ILE A 278 -7.71 -0.56 11.03
CA ILE A 278 -6.77 -1.35 10.21
C ILE A 278 -7.48 -1.93 8.99
N ALA A 279 -8.69 -2.44 9.17
CA ALA A 279 -9.51 -2.89 8.04
C ALA A 279 -9.77 -1.78 7.02
N MET A 280 -10.09 -0.57 7.49
CA MET A 280 -10.32 0.62 6.69
C MET A 280 -9.07 0.99 5.88
N PHE A 281 -7.88 0.88 6.47
CA PHE A 281 -6.62 1.05 5.76
C PHE A 281 -6.42 -0.04 4.69
N ALA A 282 -6.60 -1.31 5.06
CA ALA A 282 -6.38 -2.45 4.16
C ALA A 282 -7.35 -2.50 2.97
N LEU A 283 -8.56 -1.96 3.14
CA LEU A 283 -9.60 -1.84 2.12
C LEU A 283 -9.47 -0.53 1.30
N GLY A 284 -8.50 0.32 1.60
CA GLY A 284 -8.26 1.57 0.88
C GLY A 284 -7.51 1.39 -0.46
N GLY A 285 -7.39 2.47 -1.24
CA GLY A 285 -6.50 2.57 -2.41
C GLY A 285 -7.14 2.33 -3.78
N GLY A 286 -8.25 1.59 -3.86
CA GLY A 286 -8.92 1.27 -5.14
C GLY A 286 -9.54 2.48 -5.86
N TYR A 287 -9.78 3.58 -5.14
CA TYR A 287 -10.24 4.84 -5.72
C TYR A 287 -9.23 5.50 -6.67
N SER A 288 -7.95 5.12 -6.60
CA SER A 288 -6.89 5.59 -7.51
C SER A 288 -7.13 5.19 -8.98
N LEU A 289 -8.04 4.23 -9.26
CA LEU A 289 -8.52 3.96 -10.62
C LEU A 289 -9.15 5.21 -11.28
N SER A 290 -9.65 6.18 -10.50
CA SER A 290 -10.19 7.44 -11.02
C SER A 290 -9.16 8.27 -11.79
N LEU A 291 -7.87 8.08 -11.53
CA LEU A 291 -6.78 8.84 -12.13
C LEU A 291 -6.56 8.52 -13.61
N ILE A 292 -6.96 7.32 -14.04
CA ILE A 292 -6.77 6.84 -15.40
C ILE A 292 -8.06 6.93 -16.21
N GLY A 293 -9.00 7.79 -15.78
CA GLY A 293 -10.34 7.79 -16.36
C GLY A 293 -10.42 8.22 -17.81
N GLY A 294 -9.43 8.95 -18.33
CA GLY A 294 -9.32 9.26 -19.77
C GLY A 294 -8.95 8.05 -20.63
N GLU A 295 -8.38 6.99 -20.03
CA GLU A 295 -7.86 5.80 -20.72
C GLU A 295 -8.83 4.60 -20.67
N VAL A 296 -9.95 4.74 -19.95
CA VAL A 296 -10.98 3.70 -19.80
C VAL A 296 -11.93 3.70 -21.01
N ARG A 297 -12.14 2.53 -21.62
CA ARG A 297 -13.00 2.37 -22.81
C ARG A 297 -14.47 2.70 -22.54
N ASP A 298 -15.09 2.02 -21.57
CA ASP A 298 -16.49 2.22 -21.17
C ASP A 298 -16.57 2.80 -19.76
N THR A 299 -16.58 4.12 -19.67
CA THR A 299 -16.60 4.83 -18.39
C THR A 299 -17.93 4.67 -17.64
N ARG A 300 -19.04 4.33 -18.30
CA ARG A 300 -20.37 4.28 -17.66
C ARG A 300 -20.49 3.10 -16.69
N ARG A 301 -19.99 1.93 -17.07
CA ARG A 301 -20.10 0.70 -16.27
C ARG A 301 -18.81 0.36 -15.53
N THR A 302 -17.66 0.63 -16.14
CA THR A 302 -16.36 0.17 -15.63
C THR A 302 -16.07 0.68 -14.22
N PHE A 303 -16.27 1.98 -13.92
CA PHE A 303 -15.94 2.50 -12.59
C PHE A 303 -16.79 1.90 -11.49
N TYR A 304 -18.09 1.72 -11.73
CA TYR A 304 -18.98 1.12 -10.73
C TYR A 304 -18.59 -0.33 -10.45
N LEU A 305 -18.41 -1.13 -11.52
CA LEU A 305 -18.02 -2.52 -11.39
C LEU A 305 -16.62 -2.65 -10.76
N ALA A 306 -15.63 -1.98 -11.31
CA ALA A 306 -14.24 -2.11 -10.87
C ALA A 306 -13.98 -1.52 -9.48
N MET A 307 -14.69 -0.48 -9.03
CA MET A 307 -14.50 0.05 -7.68
C MET A 307 -15.40 -0.66 -6.66
N VAL A 308 -16.72 -0.70 -6.90
CA VAL A 308 -17.70 -1.13 -5.89
C VAL A 308 -17.79 -2.66 -5.79
N VAL A 309 -17.80 -3.37 -6.91
CA VAL A 309 -17.88 -4.84 -6.87
C VAL A 309 -16.55 -5.42 -6.40
N SER A 310 -15.42 -4.88 -6.86
CA SER A 310 -14.10 -5.33 -6.40
C SER A 310 -13.94 -5.21 -4.89
N ILE A 311 -14.33 -4.07 -4.28
CA ILE A 311 -14.09 -3.90 -2.85
C ILE A 311 -14.91 -4.88 -1.99
N ILE A 312 -16.12 -5.22 -2.44
CA ILE A 312 -16.94 -6.26 -1.81
C ILE A 312 -16.23 -7.62 -1.91
N LEU A 313 -15.77 -8.00 -3.11
CA LEU A 313 -15.07 -9.27 -3.32
C LEU A 313 -13.77 -9.35 -2.51
N ILE A 314 -13.01 -8.26 -2.44
CA ILE A 314 -11.77 -8.18 -1.67
C ILE A 314 -12.05 -8.30 -0.17
N ALA A 315 -13.11 -7.66 0.35
CA ALA A 315 -13.49 -7.79 1.75
C ALA A 315 -13.84 -9.23 2.11
N PHE A 316 -14.59 -9.95 1.26
CA PHE A 316 -14.86 -11.37 1.48
C PHE A 316 -13.59 -12.23 1.39
N LEU A 317 -12.68 -11.92 0.47
CA LEU A 317 -11.37 -12.58 0.40
C LEU A 317 -10.55 -12.36 1.69
N TYR A 318 -10.55 -11.13 2.23
CA TYR A 318 -9.86 -10.81 3.48
C TYR A 318 -10.46 -11.58 4.66
N VAL A 319 -11.78 -11.70 4.74
CA VAL A 319 -12.45 -12.53 5.74
C VAL A 319 -12.07 -14.00 5.58
N ALA A 320 -12.04 -14.51 4.35
CA ALA A 320 -11.64 -15.90 4.08
C ALA A 320 -10.17 -16.20 4.46
N LEU A 321 -9.29 -15.19 4.45
CA LEU A 321 -7.92 -15.29 4.96
C LEU A 321 -7.87 -15.22 6.48
N LEU A 322 -8.56 -14.24 7.08
CA LEU A 322 -8.46 -13.93 8.50
C LEU A 322 -9.24 -14.88 9.41
N TYR A 323 -10.41 -15.36 8.96
CA TYR A 323 -11.26 -16.22 9.76
C TYR A 323 -10.57 -17.54 10.17
N PRO A 324 -10.04 -18.35 9.24
CA PRO A 324 -9.30 -19.55 9.64
C PRO A 324 -8.06 -19.15 10.43
N LEU A 325 -7.38 -18.05 10.04
CA LEU A 325 -6.17 -17.57 10.71
C LEU A 325 -6.35 -17.32 12.21
N GLN A 326 -7.44 -16.63 12.54
CA GLN A 326 -7.74 -16.26 13.91
C GLN A 326 -8.41 -17.39 14.70
N SER A 327 -9.33 -18.15 14.08
CA SER A 327 -10.08 -19.20 14.78
C SER A 327 -9.21 -20.40 15.16
N ASN A 328 -8.27 -20.79 14.29
CA ASN A 328 -7.46 -21.99 14.49
C ASN A 328 -6.10 -21.68 15.14
N TRP A 329 -5.44 -20.57 14.78
CA TRP A 329 -4.07 -20.28 15.24
C TRP A 329 -3.93 -18.93 15.94
N GLY A 330 -5.04 -18.26 16.27
CA GLY A 330 -5.03 -16.91 16.86
C GLY A 330 -4.20 -16.80 18.13
N GLU A 331 -4.25 -17.79 19.03
CA GLU A 331 -3.47 -17.76 20.28
C GLU A 331 -1.97 -17.88 20.04
N PHE A 332 -1.57 -18.77 19.13
CA PHE A 332 -0.16 -18.90 18.73
C PHE A 332 0.36 -17.62 18.06
N ILE A 333 -0.44 -17.01 17.19
CA ILE A 333 -0.08 -15.78 16.48
C ILE A 333 0.00 -14.59 17.44
N LYS A 334 -0.96 -14.44 18.37
CA LYS A 334 -0.91 -13.43 19.45
C LYS A 334 0.38 -13.53 20.27
N LEU A 335 0.77 -14.76 20.62
CA LEU A 335 2.00 -15.05 21.34
C LEU A 335 3.22 -14.63 20.52
N TYR A 336 3.31 -15.09 19.27
CA TYR A 336 4.40 -14.75 18.36
C TYR A 336 4.52 -13.23 18.18
N ASP A 337 3.40 -12.54 17.96
CA ASP A 337 3.36 -11.08 17.78
C ASP A 337 3.74 -10.33 19.05
N PHE A 338 3.27 -10.80 20.22
CA PHE A 338 3.67 -10.23 21.50
C PHE A 338 5.20 -10.32 21.68
N LEU A 339 5.78 -11.49 21.43
CA LEU A 339 7.23 -11.69 21.53
C LEU A 339 8.01 -10.88 20.48
N THR A 340 7.41 -10.68 19.30
CA THR A 340 8.01 -9.97 18.17
C THR A 340 8.04 -8.46 18.33
N TYR A 341 6.95 -7.86 18.82
CA TYR A 341 6.72 -6.42 18.75
C TYR A 341 6.74 -5.70 20.11
N THR A 342 6.76 -6.43 21.23
CA THR A 342 6.84 -5.79 22.57
C THR A 342 8.27 -5.34 22.84
N LYS A 343 8.52 -4.03 22.73
CA LYS A 343 9.83 -3.37 22.92
C LYS A 343 10.28 -3.24 24.38
N ASP A 344 9.89 -4.18 25.25
CA ASP A 344 10.30 -4.14 26.66
C ASP A 344 11.83 -4.32 26.76
N PRO A 345 12.57 -3.54 27.56
CA PRO A 345 14.01 -3.72 27.77
C PRO A 345 14.40 -5.17 28.16
N LEU A 346 13.51 -5.92 28.82
CA LEU A 346 13.68 -7.36 29.09
C LEU A 346 13.66 -8.24 27.83
N PHE A 347 13.03 -7.77 26.73
CA PHE A 347 13.12 -8.34 25.38
C PHE A 347 14.19 -7.69 24.52
N GLY A 348 14.60 -6.46 24.83
CA GLY A 348 15.88 -5.91 24.40
C GLY A 348 17.05 -6.78 24.88
N MET A 349 16.87 -7.57 25.93
CA MET A 349 17.81 -8.61 26.32
C MET A 349 17.79 -9.84 25.41
N LEU A 350 16.80 -10.11 24.57
CA LEU A 350 16.96 -11.11 23.50
C LEU A 350 17.78 -10.60 22.29
N TRP A 351 18.06 -9.29 22.26
CA TRP A 351 19.13 -8.70 21.47
C TRP A 351 20.48 -8.66 22.21
N TRP A 352 20.54 -9.02 23.50
CA TRP A 352 21.70 -8.83 24.38
C TRP A 352 22.04 -10.00 25.34
N SER A 353 21.35 -11.14 25.31
CA SER A 353 21.49 -12.24 26.28
C SER A 353 22.09 -13.51 25.70
N LEU A 354 22.93 -13.39 24.66
CA LEU A 354 24.07 -14.29 24.53
C LEU A 354 25.35 -13.45 24.66
N PRO A 355 26.29 -13.87 25.52
CA PRO A 355 27.04 -12.91 26.33
C PRO A 355 28.37 -12.57 25.66
N GLN A 356 28.66 -11.27 25.64
CA GLN A 356 30.00 -10.65 25.63
C GLN A 356 30.61 -10.35 24.25
N PHE A 357 31.19 -9.13 24.14
CA PHE A 357 31.94 -8.55 23.01
C PHE A 357 31.14 -7.81 21.94
N SER A 358 30.76 -6.57 22.26
CA SER A 358 31.07 -5.46 21.37
C SER A 358 32.58 -5.47 21.09
N GLY A 359 33.02 -5.97 19.92
CA GLY A 359 34.45 -6.01 19.62
C GLY A 359 34.93 -6.63 18.31
N GLU A 360 34.14 -7.41 17.55
CA GLU A 360 34.67 -8.09 16.35
C GLU A 360 33.80 -7.94 15.11
N LEU A 361 33.79 -6.73 14.54
CA LEU A 361 33.46 -6.49 13.13
C LEU A 361 34.65 -6.96 12.25
N SER A 362 34.72 -8.25 11.86
CA SER A 362 35.65 -8.69 10.77
C SER A 362 35.43 -10.10 10.19
N TRP A 363 34.54 -10.96 10.70
CA TRP A 363 34.57 -12.40 10.36
C TRP A 363 33.31 -12.95 9.66
N LEU A 364 32.42 -12.05 9.21
CA LEU A 364 31.18 -12.41 8.50
C LEU A 364 31.40 -13.08 7.12
N SER A 365 32.62 -13.07 6.59
CA SER A 365 33.01 -13.78 5.36
C SER A 365 33.28 -15.28 5.56
N GLY A 366 33.34 -15.79 6.80
CA GLY A 366 33.72 -17.19 7.10
C GLY A 366 32.56 -18.18 7.29
N TRP A 367 31.32 -17.72 7.44
CA TRP A 367 30.20 -18.56 7.90
C TRP A 367 29.62 -19.53 6.88
N GLY A 368 29.89 -19.34 5.59
CA GLY A 368 29.59 -20.35 4.58
C GLY A 368 30.29 -21.69 4.84
N SER A 369 31.36 -21.70 5.65
CA SER A 369 32.13 -22.91 6.01
C SER A 369 31.61 -23.67 7.24
N MET A 370 30.76 -23.06 8.09
CA MET A 370 30.18 -23.70 9.29
C MET A 370 28.83 -24.38 9.01
N LEU A 371 28.33 -24.24 7.79
CA LEU A 371 27.03 -24.64 7.32
C LEU A 371 27.27 -25.85 6.39
N SER A 372 27.23 -27.06 6.95
CA SER A 372 27.34 -28.36 6.28
C SER A 372 25.99 -29.08 6.32
N LYS A 373 25.83 -30.20 5.60
CA LYS A 373 24.58 -30.99 5.67
C LYS A 373 24.29 -31.47 7.10
N ASP A 374 25.32 -31.83 7.85
CA ASP A 374 25.20 -32.29 9.23
C ASP A 374 24.78 -31.15 10.15
N THR A 375 25.28 -29.92 9.92
CA THR A 375 24.78 -28.77 10.65
C THR A 375 23.36 -28.39 10.20
N LEU A 376 22.93 -28.63 8.96
CA LEU A 376 21.55 -28.39 8.56
C LEU A 376 20.55 -29.37 9.22
N GLN A 377 20.93 -30.64 9.38
CA GLN A 377 20.18 -31.58 10.21
C GLN A 377 20.15 -31.14 11.67
N TYR A 378 21.29 -30.67 12.19
CA TYR A 378 21.38 -30.10 13.52
C TYR A 378 20.46 -28.87 13.69
N TRP A 379 20.33 -28.02 12.67
CA TRP A 379 19.46 -26.86 12.67
C TRP A 379 17.98 -27.25 12.76
N ILE A 380 17.56 -28.28 12.02
CA ILE A 380 16.19 -28.81 12.06
C ILE A 380 15.95 -29.56 13.38
N LEU A 381 16.95 -30.24 13.93
CA LEU A 381 16.79 -31.02 15.16
C LEU A 381 16.81 -30.14 16.42
N TYR A 382 17.67 -29.13 16.48
CA TYR A 382 17.94 -28.38 17.71
C TYR A 382 17.62 -26.88 17.63
N GLY A 383 17.21 -26.38 16.46
CA GLY A 383 16.96 -24.95 16.24
C GLY A 383 18.26 -24.16 16.05
N GLY A 384 18.63 -23.90 14.80
CA GLY A 384 19.87 -23.18 14.45
C GLY A 384 20.00 -21.77 15.03
N TRP A 385 18.89 -21.16 15.42
CA TRP A 385 18.79 -19.80 15.94
C TRP A 385 19.22 -19.67 17.41
N LEU A 386 19.14 -20.76 18.18
CA LEU A 386 19.60 -20.80 19.57
C LEU A 386 21.15 -20.69 19.66
N TYR A 387 21.86 -21.18 18.64
CA TYR A 387 23.31 -21.18 18.56
C TYR A 387 23.90 -19.88 17.98
N ALA A 388 23.11 -19.12 17.22
CA ALA A 388 23.59 -17.98 16.44
C ALA A 388 23.58 -16.64 17.20
N GLY A 389 23.29 -16.61 18.52
CA GLY A 389 23.25 -15.34 19.26
C GLY A 389 22.08 -14.42 18.91
N LYS A 390 21.30 -14.81 17.90
CA LYS A 390 20.21 -14.05 17.31
C LYS A 390 19.03 -15.00 17.21
N ILE A 391 18.00 -14.78 18.03
CA ILE A 391 16.65 -15.07 17.54
C ILE A 391 16.57 -14.38 16.17
N PRO A 392 16.13 -15.05 15.09
CA PRO A 392 15.96 -14.38 13.82
C PRO A 392 15.13 -13.16 14.15
N THR A 393 15.69 -11.98 13.92
CA THR A 393 14.97 -10.73 14.05
C THR A 393 13.61 -10.98 13.42
N PRO A 394 12.52 -11.03 14.20
CA PRO A 394 11.41 -11.90 13.87
C PRO A 394 10.93 -11.57 12.47
N LEU A 395 10.90 -12.59 11.60
CA LEU A 395 10.31 -12.44 10.28
C LEU A 395 8.96 -11.77 10.52
N PRO A 396 8.73 -10.58 9.93
CA PRO A 396 7.60 -9.76 10.32
C PRO A 396 6.33 -10.57 10.17
N ALA A 397 5.53 -10.58 11.24
CA ALA A 397 4.34 -11.41 11.31
C ALA A 397 3.45 -11.14 10.11
N SER A 398 3.16 -12.19 9.36
CA SER A 398 2.46 -12.09 8.10
C SER A 398 1.70 -13.36 7.78
N ILE A 399 0.64 -13.24 6.97
CA ILE A 399 -0.18 -14.39 6.61
C ILE A 399 0.66 -15.49 5.92
N PRO A 400 1.54 -15.18 4.95
CA PRO A 400 2.37 -16.21 4.33
C PRO A 400 3.38 -16.87 5.30
N LEU A 401 3.83 -16.15 6.35
CA LEU A 401 4.71 -16.73 7.37
C LEU A 401 4.04 -17.90 8.10
N PHE A 402 2.76 -17.78 8.43
CA PHE A 402 2.02 -18.82 9.14
C PHE A 402 1.41 -19.87 8.20
N ALA A 403 1.05 -19.50 6.98
CA ALA A 403 0.47 -20.43 6.02
C ALA A 403 1.51 -21.35 5.34
N ALA A 404 2.70 -20.85 5.03
CA ALA A 404 3.70 -21.64 4.32
C ALA A 404 4.21 -22.86 5.11
N PRO A 405 4.43 -22.79 6.44
CA PRO A 405 4.79 -23.96 7.23
C PRO A 405 3.77 -25.09 7.14
N LEU A 406 2.48 -24.76 7.22
CA LEU A 406 1.39 -25.72 7.12
C LEU A 406 1.35 -26.41 5.75
N ALA A 407 1.77 -25.73 4.68
CA ALA A 407 1.92 -26.33 3.36
C ALA A 407 3.11 -27.31 3.27
N GLY A 408 4.04 -27.25 4.23
CA GLY A 408 5.23 -28.08 4.33
C GLY A 408 6.46 -27.53 3.58
N LEU A 409 7.60 -28.16 3.85
CA LEU A 409 8.88 -27.93 3.15
C LEU A 409 8.85 -28.50 1.74
N ASN A 410 8.07 -27.89 0.85
CA ASN A 410 7.91 -28.31 -0.53
C ASN A 410 7.64 -27.11 -1.45
N TRP A 411 7.36 -27.39 -2.72
CA TRP A 411 7.07 -26.37 -3.73
C TRP A 411 5.86 -25.48 -3.37
N LEU A 412 4.87 -25.99 -2.65
CA LEU A 412 3.67 -25.24 -2.26
C LEU A 412 3.98 -24.21 -1.18
N GLY A 413 4.76 -24.57 -0.15
CA GLY A 413 5.24 -23.62 0.86
C GLY A 413 6.05 -22.49 0.22
N LEU A 414 6.97 -22.83 -0.69
CA LEU A 414 7.72 -21.85 -1.49
C LEU A 414 6.81 -20.95 -2.34
N PHE A 415 5.82 -21.55 -2.99
CA PHE A 415 4.87 -20.81 -3.82
C PHE A 415 4.03 -19.81 -3.00
N ILE A 416 3.58 -20.19 -1.80
CA ILE A 416 2.84 -19.30 -0.89
C ILE A 416 3.68 -18.06 -0.51
N ILE A 417 4.95 -18.26 -0.20
CA ILE A 417 5.85 -17.16 0.20
C ILE A 417 6.17 -16.27 -1.00
N GLY A 418 6.50 -16.89 -2.14
CA GLY A 418 6.74 -16.19 -3.39
C GLY A 418 5.52 -15.38 -3.84
N ALA A 419 4.31 -15.91 -3.67
CA ALA A 419 3.07 -15.18 -3.92
C ALA A 419 2.89 -13.97 -2.99
N GLY A 420 3.25 -14.09 -1.72
CA GLY A 420 3.30 -12.96 -0.79
C GLY A 420 4.23 -11.83 -1.28
N ALA A 421 5.44 -12.19 -1.72
CA ALA A 421 6.40 -11.24 -2.31
C ALA A 421 5.85 -10.59 -3.58
N LEU A 422 5.31 -11.40 -4.50
CA LEU A 422 4.76 -10.94 -5.77
C LEU A 422 3.56 -10.01 -5.57
N TRP A 423 2.76 -10.18 -4.51
CA TRP A 423 1.67 -9.26 -4.20
C TRP A 423 2.17 -7.85 -3.88
N LEU A 424 3.21 -7.72 -3.06
CA LEU A 424 3.80 -6.40 -2.77
C LEU A 424 4.41 -5.76 -4.02
N ILE A 425 5.06 -6.58 -4.86
CA ILE A 425 5.70 -6.13 -6.09
C ILE A 425 4.66 -5.73 -7.16
N ASN A 426 3.52 -6.42 -7.23
CA ASN A 426 2.45 -6.15 -8.19
C ASN A 426 1.93 -4.70 -8.09
N SER A 427 1.87 -4.13 -6.87
CA SER A 427 1.39 -2.76 -6.67
C SER A 427 2.29 -1.67 -7.25
N ILE A 428 3.57 -1.95 -7.52
CA ILE A 428 4.56 -0.96 -7.98
C ILE A 428 4.17 -0.36 -9.34
N THR A 429 3.81 -1.21 -10.32
CA THR A 429 3.50 -0.74 -11.68
C THR A 429 2.24 0.14 -11.70
N PRO A 430 1.10 -0.28 -11.10
CA PRO A 430 -0.10 0.57 -11.01
C PRO A 430 0.15 1.89 -10.26
N MET A 431 1.00 1.90 -9.23
CA MET A 431 1.33 3.13 -8.49
C MET A 431 2.17 4.12 -9.33
N LEU A 432 3.18 3.65 -10.05
CA LEU A 432 3.91 4.49 -11.02
C LEU A 432 3.01 5.00 -12.13
N PHE A 433 2.12 4.13 -12.60
CA PHE A 433 1.20 4.46 -13.67
C PHE A 433 0.24 5.58 -13.25
N THR A 434 -0.35 5.49 -12.06
CA THR A 434 -1.26 6.50 -11.50
C THR A 434 -0.53 7.79 -11.11
N SER A 435 0.68 7.70 -10.55
CA SER A 435 1.46 8.88 -10.13
C SER A 435 1.80 9.79 -11.30
N SER A 436 2.11 9.24 -12.47
CA SER A 436 2.44 10.03 -13.66
C SER A 436 1.24 10.82 -14.19
N ARG A 437 -0.01 10.38 -13.92
CA ARG A 437 -1.25 11.06 -14.34
C ARG A 437 -1.55 12.30 -13.50
N TYR A 438 -1.11 12.36 -12.24
CA TYR A 438 -1.19 13.59 -11.44
C TYR A 438 -0.34 14.71 -12.06
N ILE A 439 0.93 14.41 -12.36
CA ILE A 439 1.86 15.36 -12.97
C ILE A 439 1.32 15.84 -14.32
N PHE A 440 0.79 14.91 -15.11
CA PHE A 440 0.14 15.23 -16.37
C PHE A 440 -1.04 16.19 -16.15
N ALA A 441 -1.99 15.89 -15.26
CA ALA A 441 -3.13 16.79 -14.99
C ALA A 441 -2.70 18.19 -14.51
N TRP A 442 -1.70 18.28 -13.62
CA TRP A 442 -1.17 19.56 -13.15
C TRP A 442 -0.51 20.38 -14.25
N SER A 443 0.17 19.73 -15.19
CA SER A 443 0.81 20.40 -16.31
C SER A 443 -0.19 20.96 -17.32
N PHE A 444 -1.34 20.30 -17.52
CA PHE A 444 -2.42 20.77 -18.39
C PHE A 444 -3.02 22.07 -17.87
N ASP A 445 -3.24 22.12 -16.57
CA ASP A 445 -3.76 23.29 -15.86
C ASP A 445 -2.64 24.31 -15.48
N ARG A 446 -1.41 24.12 -16.00
CA ARG A 446 -0.24 25.01 -15.78
C ARG A 446 0.14 25.20 -14.30
N ILE A 447 -0.24 24.28 -13.42
CA ILE A 447 0.21 24.26 -12.02
C ILE A 447 1.64 23.75 -11.91
N MET A 448 2.08 22.88 -12.83
CA MET A 448 3.48 22.45 -12.94
C MET A 448 4.13 22.90 -14.26
N PRO A 449 5.48 23.00 -14.32
CA PRO A 449 6.20 23.27 -15.55
C PRO A 449 5.84 22.26 -16.65
N THR A 450 5.49 22.76 -17.84
CA THR A 450 5.03 21.93 -18.97
C THR A 450 6.07 20.91 -19.42
N LYS A 451 7.37 21.22 -19.27
CA LYS A 451 8.49 20.32 -19.61
C LYS A 451 8.44 18.98 -18.87
N ILE A 452 7.89 18.92 -17.65
CA ILE A 452 7.84 17.67 -16.87
C ILE A 452 6.79 16.69 -17.44
N SER A 453 5.84 17.19 -18.23
CA SER A 453 4.77 16.41 -18.86
C SER A 453 4.98 16.08 -20.33
N THR A 454 6.18 16.34 -20.86
CA THR A 454 6.50 16.01 -22.26
C THR A 454 6.47 14.50 -22.42
N LEU A 455 5.66 14.04 -23.37
CA LEU A 455 5.55 12.63 -23.74
C LEU A 455 6.68 12.27 -24.70
N SER A 456 7.22 11.06 -24.56
CA SER A 456 8.13 10.50 -25.57
C SER A 456 7.39 10.30 -26.89
N GLU A 457 8.03 10.70 -28.01
CA GLU A 457 7.50 10.50 -29.36
C GLU A 457 7.33 9.02 -29.71
N ARG A 458 8.16 8.13 -29.14
CA ARG A 458 8.17 6.69 -29.47
C ARG A 458 7.21 5.87 -28.62
N THR A 459 7.11 6.17 -27.33
CA THR A 459 6.36 5.32 -26.36
C THR A 459 5.12 6.00 -25.80
N THR A 460 4.86 7.28 -26.12
CA THR A 460 3.78 8.10 -25.56
C THR A 460 3.74 8.13 -24.02
N THR A 461 4.88 7.87 -23.37
CA THR A 461 5.00 7.88 -21.90
C THR A 461 5.68 9.16 -21.40
N PRO A 462 5.30 9.68 -20.21
CA PRO A 462 5.87 10.90 -19.64
C PRO A 462 7.16 10.60 -18.86
N ILE A 463 8.29 10.50 -19.56
CA ILE A 463 9.57 10.05 -18.99
C ILE A 463 9.99 10.85 -17.75
N TYR A 464 9.93 12.19 -17.80
CA TYR A 464 10.31 13.04 -16.65
C TYR A 464 9.38 12.86 -15.45
N ALA A 465 8.07 12.68 -15.69
CA ALA A 465 7.10 12.44 -14.62
C ALA A 465 7.37 11.09 -13.93
N ILE A 466 7.73 10.06 -14.70
CA ILE A 466 8.12 8.75 -14.17
C ILE A 466 9.42 8.88 -13.36
N GLY A 467 10.44 9.55 -13.89
CA GLY A 467 11.71 9.76 -13.19
C GLY A 467 11.54 10.50 -11.86
N VAL A 468 10.76 11.57 -11.82
CA VAL A 468 10.44 12.30 -10.57
C VAL A 468 9.68 11.40 -9.59
N SER A 469 8.74 10.59 -10.09
CA SER A 469 7.99 9.63 -9.26
C SER A 469 8.90 8.59 -8.62
N MET A 470 9.86 8.05 -9.39
CA MET A 470 10.85 7.09 -8.89
C MET A 470 11.73 7.70 -7.81
N LEU A 471 12.18 8.95 -7.97
CA LEU A 471 13.00 9.63 -6.96
C LEU A 471 12.26 9.77 -5.61
N VAL A 472 10.99 10.17 -5.64
CA VAL A 472 10.17 10.28 -4.41
C VAL A 472 9.95 8.90 -3.78
N ALA A 473 9.79 7.85 -4.59
CA ALA A 473 9.65 6.50 -4.09
C ALA A 473 10.92 5.98 -3.41
N ILE A 474 12.10 6.34 -3.94
CA ILE A 474 13.39 6.04 -3.31
C ILE A 474 13.50 6.71 -1.94
N ILE A 475 12.98 7.93 -1.77
CA ILE A 475 12.87 8.55 -0.44
C ILE A 475 11.99 7.70 0.49
N GLY A 476 10.87 7.18 -0.01
CA GLY A 476 10.02 6.24 0.74
C GLY A 476 10.75 4.98 1.19
N ILE A 477 11.64 4.43 0.36
CA ILE A 477 12.48 3.27 0.70
C ILE A 477 13.42 3.62 1.86
N VAL A 478 14.11 4.76 1.79
CA VAL A 478 15.04 5.21 2.84
C VAL A 478 14.31 5.51 4.15
N LEU A 479 13.12 6.11 4.09
CA LEU A 479 12.29 6.30 5.30
C LEU A 479 11.88 4.96 5.92
N SER A 480 11.61 3.95 5.07
CA SER A 480 11.21 2.61 5.51
C SER A 480 12.33 1.85 6.22
N SER A 481 13.60 2.10 5.88
CA SER A 481 14.75 1.50 6.56
C SER A 481 14.99 2.07 7.96
N ILE A 482 14.47 3.27 8.25
CA ILE A 482 14.50 3.85 9.60
C ILE A 482 13.34 3.28 10.42
N SER A 483 12.11 3.38 9.90
CA SER A 483 10.93 2.77 10.51
C SER A 483 9.82 2.60 9.48
N THR A 484 9.56 1.35 9.11
CA THR A 484 8.51 1.01 8.14
C THR A 484 7.11 1.39 8.65
N VAL A 485 6.84 1.17 9.94
CA VAL A 485 5.56 1.53 10.57
C VAL A 485 5.33 3.04 10.53
N GLN A 486 6.34 3.84 10.91
CA GLN A 486 6.20 5.30 10.87
C GLN A 486 6.06 5.83 9.45
N ALA A 487 6.80 5.26 8.49
CA ALA A 487 6.67 5.62 7.08
C ALA A 487 5.25 5.35 6.56
N ALA A 488 4.64 4.22 6.93
CA ALA A 488 3.27 3.89 6.57
C ALA A 488 2.26 4.88 7.16
N ILE A 489 2.38 5.20 8.45
CA ILE A 489 1.52 6.20 9.12
C ILE A 489 1.60 7.57 8.41
N ASN A 490 2.82 8.01 8.07
CA ASN A 490 3.03 9.27 7.36
C ASN A 490 2.40 9.26 5.97
N ALA A 491 2.58 8.17 5.22
CA ALA A 491 1.97 8.03 3.90
C ALA A 491 0.44 8.08 3.98
N VAL A 492 -0.18 7.38 4.94
CA VAL A 492 -1.64 7.41 5.17
C VAL A 492 -2.14 8.82 5.44
N PHE A 493 -1.48 9.54 6.34
CA PHE A 493 -1.90 10.88 6.71
C PHE A 493 -1.78 11.87 5.54
N LEU A 494 -0.75 11.74 4.71
CA LEU A 494 -0.62 12.58 3.51
C LEU A 494 -1.77 12.33 2.52
N GLY A 495 -2.26 11.08 2.42
CA GLY A 495 -3.37 10.73 1.51
C GLY A 495 -4.75 11.16 2.02
N ILE A 496 -4.95 11.21 3.34
CA ILE A 496 -6.28 11.41 3.94
C ILE A 496 -6.91 12.75 3.61
N LEU A 497 -6.08 13.78 3.42
CA LEU A 497 -6.53 15.13 3.07
C LEU A 497 -7.25 15.15 1.72
N SER A 498 -6.81 14.34 0.74
CA SER A 498 -7.51 14.20 -0.53
C SER A 498 -8.86 13.51 -0.39
N ILE A 499 -8.92 12.46 0.43
CA ILE A 499 -10.17 11.73 0.70
C ILE A 499 -11.20 12.71 1.30
N VAL A 500 -10.81 13.46 2.33
CA VAL A 500 -11.68 14.44 2.99
C VAL A 500 -12.16 15.50 1.98
N LEU A 501 -11.24 16.09 1.21
CA LEU A 501 -11.60 17.13 0.24
C LEU A 501 -12.48 16.59 -0.90
N THR A 502 -12.24 15.36 -1.36
CA THR A 502 -13.07 14.71 -2.39
C THR A 502 -14.45 14.39 -1.86
N VAL A 503 -14.56 13.90 -0.62
CA VAL A 503 -15.84 13.65 0.04
C VAL A 503 -16.63 14.95 0.22
N VAL A 504 -15.99 16.03 0.68
CA VAL A 504 -16.62 17.36 0.80
C VAL A 504 -17.07 17.87 -0.57
N ALA A 505 -16.26 17.67 -1.61
CA ALA A 505 -16.65 17.98 -2.98
C ALA A 505 -17.89 17.16 -3.40
N GLY A 506 -17.97 15.89 -3.01
CA GLY A 506 -19.10 14.98 -3.28
C GLY A 506 -20.39 15.46 -2.64
N ILE A 507 -20.33 15.88 -1.37
CA ILE A 507 -21.47 16.46 -0.64
C ILE A 507 -22.00 17.70 -1.36
N LEU A 508 -21.11 18.54 -1.89
CA LEU A 508 -21.45 19.80 -2.55
C LEU A 508 -21.70 19.66 -4.06
N PHE A 509 -21.49 18.48 -4.65
CA PHE A 509 -21.49 18.26 -6.09
C PHE A 509 -22.80 18.71 -6.76
N ASN A 510 -23.93 18.19 -6.28
CA ASN A 510 -25.24 18.51 -6.84
C ASN A 510 -25.65 19.98 -6.66
N ARG A 511 -25.03 20.72 -5.72
CA ARG A 511 -25.30 22.16 -5.52
C ARG A 511 -24.41 23.03 -6.41
N ARG A 512 -23.11 22.70 -6.51
CA ARG A 512 -22.11 23.52 -7.20
C ARG A 512 -21.94 23.19 -8.69
N ARG A 513 -22.27 21.97 -9.13
CA ARG A 513 -22.13 21.49 -10.51
C ARG A 513 -23.39 20.78 -11.00
N LYS A 514 -24.52 21.50 -10.97
CA LYS A 514 -25.83 21.00 -11.45
C LYS A 514 -25.78 20.50 -12.90
N ASP A 515 -25.01 21.20 -13.73
CA ASP A 515 -24.74 20.88 -15.14
C ASP A 515 -24.25 19.43 -15.35
N LEU A 516 -23.36 18.96 -14.47
CA LEU A 516 -22.82 17.60 -14.53
C LEU A 516 -23.70 16.60 -13.78
N ALA A 517 -24.27 17.03 -12.65
CA ALA A 517 -25.08 16.18 -11.79
C ALA A 517 -26.34 15.67 -12.49
N GLU A 518 -26.98 16.49 -13.34
CA GLU A 518 -28.18 16.10 -14.10
C GLU A 518 -27.88 15.09 -15.22
N ARG A 519 -26.67 15.12 -15.78
CA ARG A 519 -26.24 14.21 -16.86
C ARG A 519 -25.65 12.90 -16.33
N THR A 520 -25.28 12.87 -15.05
CA THR A 520 -24.68 11.72 -14.40
C THR A 520 -25.76 10.88 -13.73
N TYR A 521 -25.71 9.56 -13.91
CA TYR A 521 -26.57 8.67 -13.14
C TYR A 521 -26.19 8.72 -11.66
N ASN A 522 -27.00 9.44 -10.87
CA ASN A 522 -26.84 9.62 -9.44
C ASN A 522 -28.23 9.50 -8.78
N PRO A 523 -28.62 8.28 -8.36
CA PRO A 523 -29.95 8.04 -7.82
C PRO A 523 -30.19 8.88 -6.56
N LYS A 524 -31.47 9.17 -6.25
CA LYS A 524 -31.87 9.91 -5.06
C LYS A 524 -32.62 8.97 -4.11
N ILE A 525 -32.24 8.96 -2.85
CA ILE A 525 -32.97 8.27 -1.78
C ILE A 525 -33.73 9.34 -0.99
N ARG A 526 -35.06 9.25 -0.96
CA ARG A 526 -35.94 10.25 -0.31
C ARG A 526 -35.61 11.70 -0.72
N GLY A 527 -35.33 11.92 -2.01
CA GLY A 527 -35.00 13.23 -2.57
C GLY A 527 -33.55 13.69 -2.39
N VAL A 528 -32.74 13.01 -1.56
CA VAL A 528 -31.32 13.34 -1.36
C VAL A 528 -30.45 12.50 -2.31
N PRO A 529 -29.52 13.11 -3.07
CA PRO A 529 -28.60 12.38 -3.94
C PRO A 529 -27.72 11.38 -3.17
N VAL A 530 -27.53 10.18 -3.73
CA VAL A 530 -26.73 9.12 -3.11
C VAL A 530 -25.29 9.58 -2.87
N ILE A 531 -24.68 10.34 -3.79
CA ILE A 531 -23.32 10.88 -3.58
C ILE A 531 -23.21 11.75 -2.32
N THR A 532 -24.27 12.48 -1.95
CA THR A 532 -24.30 13.33 -0.76
C THR A 532 -24.41 12.47 0.51
N ILE A 533 -25.29 11.47 0.51
CA ILE A 533 -25.45 10.53 1.64
C ILE A 533 -24.13 9.77 1.86
N CYS A 534 -23.60 9.17 0.80
CA CYS A 534 -22.34 8.44 0.85
C CYS A 534 -21.19 9.34 1.28
N GLY A 535 -21.15 10.59 0.81
CA GLY A 535 -20.16 11.58 1.24
C GLY A 535 -20.23 11.84 2.75
N VAL A 536 -21.41 12.13 3.29
CA VAL A 536 -21.57 12.36 4.74
C VAL A 536 -21.11 11.15 5.55
N ILE A 537 -21.49 9.93 5.15
CA ILE A 537 -21.04 8.70 5.81
C ILE A 537 -19.51 8.56 5.72
N SER A 538 -18.92 8.89 4.58
CA SER A 538 -17.47 8.81 4.35
C SER A 538 -16.67 9.84 5.15
N VAL A 539 -17.27 10.92 5.66
CA VAL A 539 -16.58 11.83 6.59
C VAL A 539 -16.25 11.09 7.89
N PHE A 540 -17.17 10.24 8.37
CA PHE A 540 -16.92 9.40 9.54
C PHE A 540 -15.84 8.36 9.31
N PHE A 541 -15.56 7.98 8.05
CA PHE A 541 -14.41 7.13 7.71
C PHE A 541 -13.07 7.85 7.94
N ALA A 542 -12.96 9.14 7.62
CA ALA A 542 -11.70 9.85 7.74
C ALA A 542 -11.31 10.16 9.20
N VAL A 543 -12.28 10.38 10.08
CA VAL A 543 -12.03 10.86 11.46
C VAL A 543 -11.18 9.88 12.30
N PRO A 544 -11.52 8.58 12.42
CA PRO A 544 -10.71 7.64 13.21
C PRO A 544 -9.28 7.49 12.69
N LEU A 545 -9.10 7.48 11.36
CA LEU A 545 -7.78 7.41 10.74
C LEU A 545 -6.92 8.65 11.04
N ILE A 546 -7.53 9.85 11.04
CA ILE A 546 -6.84 11.09 11.40
C ILE A 546 -6.42 11.05 12.88
N LEU A 547 -7.36 10.72 13.77
CA LEU A 547 -7.08 10.68 15.22
C LEU A 547 -6.01 9.64 15.57
N GLY A 548 -6.11 8.43 14.99
CA GLY A 548 -5.10 7.39 15.18
C GLY A 548 -3.71 7.82 14.70
N ALA A 549 -3.63 8.44 13.52
CA ALA A 549 -2.36 8.97 13.02
C ALA A 549 -1.77 10.03 13.97
N LEU A 550 -2.57 11.02 14.39
CA LEU A 550 -2.11 12.12 15.24
C LEU A 550 -1.54 11.64 16.59
N VAL A 551 -2.11 10.60 17.20
CA VAL A 551 -1.63 10.04 18.48
C VAL A 551 -0.27 9.35 18.31
N THR A 552 0.02 8.81 17.12
CA THR A 552 1.26 8.09 16.81
C THR A 552 2.38 8.96 16.22
N PHE A 553 2.15 10.27 16.10
CA PHE A 553 3.15 11.15 15.51
C PHE A 553 4.31 11.43 16.45
N ASN A 554 5.51 11.18 15.94
CA ASN A 554 6.76 11.67 16.52
C ASN A 554 7.21 12.96 15.82
N THR A 555 8.25 13.60 16.36
CA THR A 555 8.84 14.83 15.80
C THR A 555 9.22 14.66 14.32
N GLY A 556 9.77 13.50 13.94
CA GLY A 556 10.13 13.21 12.55
C GLY A 556 8.93 13.21 11.60
N SER A 557 7.79 12.70 12.05
CA SER A 557 6.54 12.63 11.27
C SER A 557 5.96 14.01 11.01
N ILE A 558 5.95 14.86 12.04
CA ILE A 558 5.52 16.26 11.93
C ILE A 558 6.42 16.98 10.92
N LEU A 559 7.74 16.80 11.00
CA LEU A 559 8.69 17.40 10.06
C LEU A 559 8.43 16.95 8.63
N VAL A 560 8.29 15.64 8.39
CA VAL A 560 8.00 15.10 7.04
C VAL A 560 6.72 15.70 6.46
N ILE A 561 5.62 15.71 7.23
CA ILE A 561 4.33 16.22 6.78
C ILE A 561 4.41 17.73 6.47
N VAL A 562 5.01 18.51 7.37
CA VAL A 562 5.16 19.97 7.20
C VAL A 562 6.03 20.28 5.98
N ILE A 563 7.18 19.62 5.83
CA ILE A 563 8.09 19.82 4.70
C ILE A 563 7.39 19.48 3.38
N VAL A 564 6.68 18.36 3.31
CA VAL A 564 5.96 17.93 2.10
C VAL A 564 4.93 18.98 1.67
N TYR A 565 4.08 19.46 2.59
CA TYR A 565 3.08 20.46 2.25
C TYR A 565 3.67 21.85 2.00
N LEU A 566 4.77 22.21 2.67
CA LEU A 566 5.49 23.46 2.44
C LEU A 566 6.11 23.49 1.05
N ILE A 567 6.73 22.40 0.60
CA ILE A 567 7.24 22.26 -0.78
C ILE A 567 6.10 22.44 -1.79
N GLY A 568 4.97 21.74 -1.57
CA GLY A 568 3.79 21.87 -2.42
C GLY A 568 3.26 23.31 -2.48
N ALA A 569 3.16 23.98 -1.33
CA ALA A 569 2.71 25.37 -1.24
C ALA A 569 3.65 26.32 -2.00
N ILE A 570 4.97 26.17 -1.85
CA ILE A 570 5.96 26.98 -2.58
C ILE A 570 5.79 26.81 -4.09
N ILE A 571 5.71 25.56 -4.58
CA ILE A 571 5.53 25.27 -6.01
C ILE A 571 4.25 25.91 -6.54
N TYR A 572 3.12 25.71 -5.84
CA TYR A 572 1.83 26.26 -6.25
C TYR A 572 1.83 27.79 -6.29
N LEU A 573 2.36 28.45 -5.26
CA LEU A 573 2.42 29.91 -5.18
C LEU A 573 3.35 30.50 -6.24
N TYR A 574 4.49 29.86 -6.49
CA TYR A 574 5.43 30.26 -7.54
C TYR A 574 4.77 30.19 -8.93
N MET A 575 4.15 29.05 -9.26
CA MET A 575 3.50 28.84 -10.56
C MET A 575 2.28 29.73 -10.74
N ARG A 576 1.49 29.96 -9.68
CA ARG A 576 0.38 30.91 -9.68
C ARG A 576 0.86 32.34 -9.95
N ARG A 577 1.94 32.80 -9.31
CA ARG A 577 2.54 34.11 -9.57
C ARG A 577 3.05 34.23 -11.00
N ARG A 578 3.71 33.20 -11.52
CA ARG A 578 4.20 33.15 -12.91
C ARG A 578 3.06 33.24 -13.93
N ASN A 579 2.00 32.45 -13.76
CA ASN A 579 0.85 32.46 -14.66
C ASN A 579 0.10 33.79 -14.64
N ARG A 580 -0.04 34.41 -13.45
CA ARG A 580 -0.63 35.75 -13.32
C ARG A 580 0.20 36.81 -14.05
N LYS A 581 1.54 36.76 -13.94
CA LYS A 581 2.45 37.65 -14.69
C LYS A 581 2.34 37.46 -16.20
N ALA A 582 2.04 36.24 -16.67
CA ALA A 582 1.84 35.93 -18.08
C ALA A 582 0.40 36.21 -18.58
N GLY A 583 -0.47 36.83 -17.75
CA GLY A 583 -1.84 37.17 -18.14
C GLY A 583 -2.81 35.99 -18.25
N ILE A 584 -2.46 34.81 -17.73
CA ILE A 584 -3.29 33.62 -17.80
C ILE A 584 -4.20 33.56 -16.57
N ASP A 585 -5.51 33.66 -16.77
CA ASP A 585 -6.48 33.46 -15.69
C ASP A 585 -6.72 31.97 -15.45
N LEU A 586 -6.12 31.47 -14.38
CA LEU A 586 -6.30 30.11 -13.92
C LEU A 586 -7.79 29.80 -13.63
N SER A 587 -8.58 30.76 -13.14
CA SER A 587 -9.97 30.51 -12.73
C SER A 587 -10.89 30.09 -13.90
N GLU A 588 -10.63 30.57 -15.12
CA GLU A 588 -11.35 30.14 -16.33
C GLU A 588 -10.99 28.69 -16.72
N ILE A 589 -9.73 28.29 -16.55
CA ILE A 589 -9.27 26.89 -16.80
C ILE A 589 -9.97 25.94 -15.82
N PHE A 590 -10.11 26.34 -14.56
CA PHE A 590 -10.71 25.53 -13.49
C PHE A 590 -12.23 25.44 -13.51
N ARG A 591 -12.93 26.26 -14.28
CA ARG A 591 -14.39 26.10 -14.48
C ARG A 591 -14.69 25.00 -15.49
N ASN A 592 -13.77 24.76 -16.42
CA ASN A 592 -13.96 23.86 -17.55
C ASN A 592 -13.29 22.50 -17.33
N ILE A 593 -13.93 21.44 -17.78
CA ILE A 593 -13.32 20.11 -17.77
C ILE A 593 -12.25 20.08 -18.86
N PRO A 594 -11.04 19.52 -18.61
CA PRO A 594 -10.01 19.40 -19.63
C PRO A 594 -10.53 18.66 -20.88
N PRO A 595 -10.10 19.05 -22.09
CA PRO A 595 -10.43 18.32 -23.31
C PRO A 595 -9.86 16.89 -23.28
N ASP A 596 -10.48 15.98 -24.03
CA ASP A 596 -10.01 14.58 -24.20
C ASP A 596 -8.67 14.53 -24.94
#